data_AF-U5S214-F1
#
_entry.id   AF-U5S214-F1
#
_cell.length_a   1.000
_cell.length_b   1.000
_cell.length_c   1.000
_cell.angle_alpha   90.00
_cell.angle_beta   90.00
_cell.angle_gamma   90.00
#
_symmetry.space_group_name_H-M   'P 1'
#
loop_
_entity.id
_entity.type
_entity.pdbx_description
1 polymer ?
#
loop_
_entity_poly.entity_id
_entity_poly.type
_entity_poly.pdbx_seq_one_letter_code
_entity_poly.pdbx_strand_id
1 'polypeptide(L)'
;YTCYGYTRPFNGAIPAIATATLTGLGEGARNNGAFISPEFGPCVGLFSLITDLPLEPTPPIDAGMWRFCQTCTKCADECPAQC
;
A
#
# COMPACT_ATOMS: atom_id res chain seq x y z
N TYR A 1 -10.07 22.30 10.48
CA TYR A 1 -9.26 21.08 10.41
C TYR A 1 -8.05 21.35 9.57
N THR A 2 -6.88 21.02 10.09
CA THR A 2 -5.60 21.19 9.42
C THR A 2 -5.26 19.88 8.73
N CYS A 3 -4.92 19.93 7.43
CA CYS A 3 -4.55 18.75 6.66
C CYS A 3 -3.10 18.85 6.18
N TYR A 4 -2.30 17.82 6.48
CA TYR A 4 -0.92 17.69 6.02
C TYR A 4 -0.83 16.51 5.04
N GLY A 5 -0.49 16.82 3.79
CA GLY A 5 -0.28 15.84 2.73
C GLY A 5 1.18 15.72 2.32
N TYR A 6 1.43 15.70 1.00
CA TYR A 6 2.78 15.62 0.45
C TYR A 6 3.53 16.94 0.64
N THR A 7 4.63 16.89 1.40
CA THR A 7 5.51 18.04 1.64
C THR A 7 6.37 18.39 0.43
N ARG A 8 6.60 17.43 -0.47
CA ARG A 8 7.30 17.57 -1.75
C ARG A 8 6.65 16.66 -2.81
N PRO A 9 6.84 16.91 -4.12
CA PRO A 9 6.47 15.95 -5.15
C PRO A 9 7.15 14.62 -4.82
N PHE A 10 6.37 13.53 -4.72
CA PHE A 10 6.84 12.16 -4.50
C PHE A 10 7.34 11.78 -3.08
N ASN A 11 7.24 12.65 -2.07
CA ASN A 11 7.51 12.25 -0.67
C ASN A 11 6.41 12.69 0.29
N GLY A 12 5.65 11.72 0.79
CA GLY A 12 4.61 11.90 1.80
C GLY A 12 5.21 12.06 3.20
N ALA A 13 4.42 12.59 4.14
CA ALA A 13 4.82 12.70 5.55
C ALA A 13 4.94 11.32 6.24
N ILE A 14 4.28 10.29 5.68
CA ILE A 14 4.24 8.92 6.19
C ILE A 14 4.42 7.90 5.06
N PRO A 15 4.94 6.69 5.35
CA PRO A 15 5.09 5.63 4.34
C PRO A 15 3.72 5.19 3.81
N ALA A 16 3.51 5.36 2.50
CA ALA A 16 2.21 5.17 1.88
C ALA A 16 1.69 3.73 1.98
N ILE A 17 2.53 2.73 1.71
CA ILE A 17 2.16 1.30 1.78
C ILE A 17 1.77 0.90 3.19
N ALA A 18 2.59 1.26 4.19
CA ALA A 18 2.31 0.92 5.58
C ALA A 18 0.98 1.55 6.04
N THR A 19 0.72 2.80 5.65
CA THR A 19 -0.53 3.48 5.99
C THR A 19 -1.71 2.78 5.34
N ALA A 20 -1.63 2.47 4.04
CA ALA A 20 -2.70 1.81 3.30
C ALA A 20 -3.02 0.40 3.85
N THR A 21 -2.01 -0.34 4.28
CA THR A 21 -2.19 -1.64 4.93
C THR A 21 -2.88 -1.50 6.28
N LEU A 22 -2.46 -0.54 7.11
CA LEU A 22 -3.05 -0.31 8.43
C LEU A 22 -4.49 0.21 8.35
N THR A 23 -4.83 0.97 7.31
CA THR A 23 -6.20 1.46 7.07
C THR A 23 -7.07 0.47 6.31
N GLY A 24 -6.58 -0.74 6.00
CA GLY A 24 -7.39 -1.79 5.39
C GLY A 24 -7.69 -1.61 3.89
N LEU A 25 -6.88 -0.85 3.16
CA LEU A 25 -7.05 -0.70 1.71
C LEU A 25 -6.59 -1.93 0.90
N GLY A 26 -5.85 -2.85 1.53
CA GLY A 26 -5.08 -3.87 0.82
C GLY A 26 -3.89 -4.38 1.61
N GLU A 27 -3.08 -5.19 0.96
CA GLU A 27 -1.90 -5.83 1.54
C GLU A 27 -0.63 -5.49 0.76
N GLY A 28 0.52 -5.62 1.42
CA GLY A 28 1.81 -5.58 0.75
C GLY A 28 1.99 -6.75 -0.22
N ALA A 29 2.84 -6.56 -1.23
CA ALA A 29 3.18 -7.59 -2.21
C ALA A 29 4.62 -8.06 -2.07
N ARG A 30 4.95 -9.21 -2.69
CA ARG A 30 6.35 -9.66 -2.89
C ARG A 30 7.16 -8.63 -3.68
N ASN A 31 6.56 -8.05 -4.71
CA ASN A 31 7.21 -7.03 -5.51
C ASN A 31 7.51 -5.81 -4.63
N ASN A 32 8.78 -5.48 -4.48
CA ASN A 32 9.22 -4.44 -3.56
C ASN A 32 8.63 -3.09 -3.95
N GLY A 33 8.00 -2.41 -2.99
CA GLY A 33 7.34 -1.13 -3.23
C GLY A 33 5.97 -1.22 -3.92
N ALA A 34 5.42 -2.43 -4.09
CA ALA A 34 4.06 -2.61 -4.60
C ALA A 34 3.06 -2.92 -3.48
N PHE A 35 1.83 -2.48 -3.69
CA PHE A 35 0.68 -2.71 -2.84
C PHE A 35 -0.45 -3.27 -3.68
N ILE A 36 -1.21 -4.23 -3.15
CA ILE A 36 -2.31 -4.86 -3.88
C ILE A 36 -3.62 -4.52 -3.19
N SER A 37 -4.53 -3.90 -3.95
CA SER A 37 -5.93 -3.73 -3.55
C SER A 37 -6.76 -4.93 -4.04
N PRO A 38 -7.77 -5.39 -3.28
CA PRO A 38 -8.68 -6.44 -3.74
C PRO A 38 -9.43 -6.08 -5.03
N GLU A 39 -9.75 -4.80 -5.22
CA GLU A 39 -10.58 -4.30 -6.33
C GLU A 39 -9.78 -3.97 -7.58
N PHE A 40 -8.57 -3.43 -7.41
CA PHE A 40 -7.76 -2.86 -8.51
C PHE A 40 -6.40 -3.54 -8.71
N GLY A 41 -6.07 -4.53 -7.87
CA GLY A 41 -4.81 -5.25 -7.94
C GLY A 41 -3.60 -4.34 -7.63
N PRO A 42 -2.43 -4.57 -8.26
CA PRO A 42 -1.20 -3.84 -7.96
C PRO A 42 -1.07 -2.46 -8.63
N CYS A 43 -1.97 -2.13 -9.57
CA CYS A 43 -1.89 -0.89 -10.36
C CYS A 43 -2.63 0.26 -9.67
N VAL A 44 -2.20 0.64 -8.47
CA VAL A 44 -2.83 1.68 -7.66
C VAL A 44 -1.83 2.71 -7.15
N GLY A 45 -2.26 3.97 -7.11
CA GLY A 45 -1.52 5.05 -6.45
C GLY A 45 -2.02 5.22 -5.01
N LEU A 46 -1.09 5.34 -4.06
CA LEU A 46 -1.41 5.55 -2.65
C LEU A 46 -1.15 6.99 -2.24
N PHE A 47 -2.11 7.56 -1.52
CA PHE A 47 -2.03 8.91 -0.98
C PHE A 47 -2.51 8.90 0.46
N SER A 48 -1.83 9.64 1.33
CA SER A 48 -2.18 9.72 2.74
C SER A 48 -2.23 11.17 3.17
N LEU A 49 -3.20 11.48 4.02
CA LEU A 49 -3.41 12.79 4.63
C LEU A 49 -3.47 12.63 6.13
N ILE A 50 -2.74 13.47 6.84
CA ILE A 50 -2.83 13.59 8.29
C ILE A 50 -3.79 14.74 8.58
N THR A 51 -4.81 14.48 9.40
CA THR A 51 -5.83 15.46 9.76
C THR A 51 -6.17 15.34 11.25
N ASP A 52 -6.58 16.46 11.85
CA ASP A 52 -7.13 16.54 13.21
C ASP A 52 -8.65 16.29 13.26
N LEU A 53 -9.28 16.03 12.10
CA LEU A 53 -10.68 15.64 12.02
C LEU A 53 -10.88 14.28 12.74
N PRO A 54 -11.83 14.17 13.70
CA PRO A 54 -12.16 12.89 14.30
C PRO A 54 -12.81 11.98 13.25
N LEU A 55 -12.09 10.92 12.88
CA LEU A 55 -12.53 9.88 11.95
C LEU A 55 -12.51 8.53 12.66
N GLU A 56 -13.47 7.67 12.32
CA GLU A 56 -13.49 6.31 12.83
C GLU A 56 -12.33 5.51 12.19
N PRO A 57 -11.45 4.86 12.98
CA PRO A 57 -10.39 4.04 12.44
C PRO A 57 -10.94 2.83 11.67
N THR A 58 -10.37 2.56 10.50
CA THR A 58 -10.65 1.33 9.75
C THR A 58 -9.65 0.23 10.14
N PRO A 59 -10.10 -1.02 10.33
CA PRO A 59 -9.19 -2.12 10.63
C PRO A 59 -8.40 -2.56 9.38
N PRO A 60 -7.20 -3.15 9.57
CA PRO A 60 -6.49 -3.85 8.49
C PRO A 60 -7.31 -5.02 7.92
N ILE A 61 -7.00 -5.42 6.68
CA ILE A 61 -7.63 -6.56 6.01
C ILE A 61 -6.64 -7.72 5.80
N ASP A 62 -7.15 -8.96 5.76
CA ASP A 62 -6.44 -10.16 5.29
C ASP A 62 -7.30 -10.81 4.19
N ALA A 63 -6.98 -10.50 2.93
CA ALA A 63 -7.56 -11.10 1.74
C ALA A 63 -6.68 -12.25 1.21
N GLY A 64 -5.65 -12.68 1.96
CA GLY A 64 -4.74 -13.76 1.58
C GLY A 64 -3.74 -13.39 0.49
N MET A 65 -3.56 -12.10 0.15
CA MET A 65 -2.66 -11.67 -0.92
C MET A 65 -1.20 -11.96 -0.56
N TRP A 66 -0.83 -11.74 0.70
CA TRP A 66 0.50 -12.08 1.20
C TRP A 66 0.76 -13.59 1.15
N ARG A 67 -0.26 -14.40 1.44
CA ARG A 67 -0.15 -15.88 1.36
C ARG A 67 0.02 -16.34 -0.08
N PHE A 68 -0.72 -15.75 -1.01
CA PHE A 68 -0.56 -15.99 -2.44
C PHE A 68 0.85 -15.64 -2.93
N CYS A 69 1.42 -14.53 -2.43
CA CYS A 69 2.77 -14.13 -2.78
C CYS A 69 3.83 -15.18 -2.42
N GLN A 70 3.61 -16.03 -1.41
CA GLN A 70 4.56 -17.08 -0.99
C GLN A 70 4.78 -18.15 -2.08
N THR A 71 3.79 -18.42 -2.93
CA THR A 71 3.86 -19.49 -3.95
C THR A 71 3.97 -19.00 -5.39
N CYS A 72 3.55 -17.77 -5.70
CA CYS A 72 3.42 -17.32 -7.09
C CYS A 72 4.73 -17.06 -7.84
N THR A 73 5.72 -16.41 -7.20
CA THR A 73 7.04 -15.96 -7.74
C THR A 73 7.09 -15.19 -9.06
N LYS A 74 5.98 -15.04 -9.80
CA LYS A 74 5.92 -14.45 -11.15
C LYS A 74 6.60 -13.09 -11.30
N CYS A 75 6.45 -12.21 -10.30
CA CYS A 75 7.11 -10.90 -10.33
C CYS A 75 8.63 -10.98 -10.20
N ALA A 76 9.16 -11.99 -9.50
CA ALA A 76 10.60 -12.22 -9.41
C ALA A 76 11.13 -12.86 -10.70
N ASP A 77 10.38 -13.81 -11.28
CA ASP A 77 10.78 -14.53 -12.49
C ASP A 77 10.85 -13.61 -13.73
N GLU A 78 9.94 -12.64 -13.83
CA GLU A 78 9.85 -11.70 -14.95
C GLU A 78 10.62 -10.38 -14.69
N CYS A 79 11.27 -10.22 -13.54
CA CYS A 79 11.94 -8.97 -13.19
C CYS A 79 13.14 -8.71 -14.13
N PRO A 80 13.15 -7.60 -14.91
CA PRO A 80 14.28 -7.29 -15.80
C PRO A 80 15.59 -7.03 -15.05
N ALA A 81 15.49 -6.56 -13.80
CA ALA A 81 16.64 -6.28 -12.96
C ALA A 81 17.18 -7.52 -12.22
N GLN A 82 16.44 -8.64 -12.24
CA GLN A 82 16.77 -9.88 -11.52
C GLN A 82 17.18 -9.65 -10.05
N CYS A 83 16.44 -8.77 -9.37
CA CYS A 83 16.65 -8.40 -7.96
C CYS A 83 15.76 -9.19 -7.00
#